data_AF-A0A075MMP5-F1
#
_entry.id   AF-A0A075MMP5-F1
#
_cell.length_a   1.000
_cell.length_b   1.000
_cell.length_c   1.000
_cell.angle_alpha   90.00
_cell.angle_beta   90.00
_cell.angle_gamma   90.00
#
_symmetry.space_group_name_H-M   'P 1'
#
loop_
_entity.id
_entity.type
_entity.pdbx_description
1 polymer ?
#
loop_
_entity_poly.entity_id
_entity_poly.type
_entity_poly.pdbx_seq_one_letter_code
_entity_poly.pdbx_strand_id
1 'polypeptide(L)' 'MTAKREDAREISHCVLCGRPIAGNEFVETIDSMNYSFDTKTCIITFKKLHSVYGSEFMTDFVNQGFR' A
#
# COMPACT_ATOMS: atom_id res chain seq x y z
N MET A 1 35.66 15.12 0.14
CA MET A 1 34.76 14.26 -0.67
C MET A 1 33.54 13.94 0.19
N THR A 2 32.49 14.74 0.10
CA THR A 2 31.25 14.55 0.88
C THR A 2 30.23 13.82 0.01
N ALA A 3 30.06 12.52 0.24
CA ALA A 3 28.89 11.77 -0.21
C ALA A 3 27.70 12.21 0.65
N LYS A 4 26.85 13.11 0.13
CA LYS A 4 25.54 13.37 0.74
C LYS A 4 24.54 12.45 0.05
N ARG A 5 24.17 11.45 0.84
CA ARG A 5 23.17 10.40 0.58
C ARG A 5 21.99 10.97 -0.19
N GLU A 6 21.75 10.39 -1.35
CA GLU A 6 20.51 10.56 -2.10
C GLU A 6 19.35 10.24 -1.16
N ASP A 7 18.42 11.19 -1.00
CA ASP A 7 17.09 10.95 -0.44
C ASP A 7 16.39 9.94 -1.35
N ALA A 8 16.72 8.65 -1.19
CA ALA A 8 15.92 7.57 -1.72
C ALA A 8 14.59 7.61 -0.97
N ARG A 9 13.64 8.40 -1.48
CA ARG A 9 12.23 8.26 -1.13
C ARG A 9 11.93 6.78 -1.30
N GLU A 10 11.73 6.06 -0.21
CA GLU A 10 11.18 4.71 -0.24
C GLU A 10 9.93 4.80 -1.10
N ILE A 11 9.97 4.15 -2.26
CA ILE A 11 8.84 4.18 -3.17
C ILE A 11 7.78 3.29 -2.52
N SER A 12 6.81 3.90 -1.86
CA SER A 12 5.63 3.20 -1.36
C SER A 12 4.94 2.51 -2.53
N HIS A 13 4.54 1.25 -2.34
CA HIS A 13 3.77 0.49 -3.32
C HIS A 13 2.32 0.41 -2.88
N CYS A 14 1.39 0.45 -3.84
CA CYS A 14 -0.02 0.26 -3.53
C CYS A 14 -0.27 -1.18 -3.09
N VAL A 15 -0.85 -1.37 -1.91
CA VAL A 15 -1.11 -2.71 -1.35
C VAL A 15 -2.02 -3.58 -2.23
N LEU A 16 -2.93 -2.97 -3.01
CA LEU A 16 -3.86 -3.71 -3.85
C LEU A 16 -3.23 -4.15 -5.19
N CYS A 17 -2.53 -3.23 -5.88
CA CYS A 17 -2.07 -3.47 -7.24
C CYS A 17 -0.55 -3.69 -7.37
N GLY A 18 0.19 -3.54 -6.27
CA GLY A 18 1.65 -3.71 -6.22
C GLY A 18 2.44 -2.70 -7.02
N ARG A 19 1.79 -1.67 -7.61
CA ARG A 19 2.49 -0.66 -8.41
C ARG A 19 3.12 0.40 -7.50
N PRO A 20 4.27 0.98 -7.90
CA PRO A 20 4.85 2.12 -7.20
C PRO A 20 3.87 3.29 -7.23
N ILE A 21 3.70 3.96 -6.09
CA ILE A 21 2.85 5.14 -5.97
C ILE A 21 3.58 6.31 -6.63
N ALA A 22 3.07 6.74 -7.79
CA ALA A 22 3.72 7.74 -8.62
C ALA A 22 3.31 9.18 -8.28
N GLY A 23 2.33 9.36 -7.39
CA GLY A 23 1.72 10.65 -7.06
C GLY A 23 1.45 10.82 -5.56
N ASN A 24 0.28 11.35 -5.23
CA ASN A 24 -0.16 11.48 -3.84
C ASN A 24 -0.55 10.10 -3.29
N GLU A 25 0.17 9.66 -2.27
CA GLU A 25 -0.18 8.46 -1.51
C GLU A 25 -1.50 8.67 -0.77
N PHE A 26 -2.42 7.71 -0.92
CA PHE A 26 -3.62 7.64 -0.11
C PHE A 26 -3.42 6.61 0.99
N VAL A 27 -3.35 7.06 2.24
CA VAL A 27 -3.25 6.20 3.42
C VAL A 27 -4.62 6.06 4.08
N GLU A 28 -5.07 4.83 4.28
CA GLU A 28 -6.33 4.51 4.94
C GLU A 28 -6.15 3.50 6.06
N THR A 29 -6.86 3.70 7.16
CA THR A 29 -6.86 2.78 8.29
C THR A 29 -8.00 1.76 8.13
N ILE A 30 -7.67 0.47 8.07
CA ILE A 30 -8.60 -0.66 7.98
C ILE A 30 -8.15 -1.69 9.01
N ASP A 31 -9.05 -2.11 9.90
CA ASP A 31 -8.76 -3.04 11.00
C ASP A 31 -7.52 -2.66 11.82
N SER A 32 -7.43 -1.37 12.17
CA SER A 32 -6.31 -0.79 12.93
C SER A 32 -4.94 -0.84 12.23
N MET A 33 -4.89 -1.24 10.95
CA MET A 33 -3.68 -1.21 10.11
C MET A 33 -3.78 -0.09 9.08
N ASN A 34 -2.65 0.57 8.80
CA ASN A 34 -2.55 1.62 7.78
C ASN A 34 -2.09 1.02 6.45
N TYR A 35 -2.83 1.33 5.39
CA TYR A 35 -2.57 0.83 4.04
C TYR A 35 -2.38 1.96 3.05
N SER A 36 -1.35 1.84 2.22
CA SER A 36 -1.03 2.80 1.17
C SER A 36 -1.62 2.40 -0.18
N PHE A 37 -2.21 3.37 -0.86
CA PHE A 37 -2.86 3.19 -2.15
C PHE A 37 -2.45 4.26 -3.15
N ASP A 38 -2.34 3.86 -4.42
CA ASP A 38 -2.03 4.76 -5.54
C ASP A 38 -3.26 5.55 -5.99
N THR A 39 -4.45 4.94 -5.94
CA THR A 39 -5.70 5.58 -6.37
C THR A 39 -6.84 5.33 -5.38
N LYS A 40 -7.82 6.24 -5.37
CA LYS A 40 -9.08 6.04 -4.62
C LYS A 40 -9.84 4.78 -5.04
N THR A 41 -9.71 4.37 -6.31
CA THR A 41 -10.29 3.13 -6.81
C THR A 41 -9.67 1.92 -6.12
N CYS A 42 -8.35 1.93 -5.88
CA CYS A 42 -7.68 0.87 -5.14
C CYS A 42 -8.21 0.77 -3.71
N ILE A 43 -8.48 1.88 -3.04
CA ILE A 43 -9.07 1.90 -1.69
C ILE A 43 -10.45 1.23 -1.70
N ILE A 44 -11.33 1.64 -2.60
CA ILE A 44 -12.72 1.13 -2.66
C ILE A 44 -12.73 -0.36 -2.95
N THR A 45 -11.91 -0.81 -3.91
CA THR A 45 -11.80 -2.23 -4.25
C THR A 45 -11.26 -3.02 -3.07
N PHE A 46 -10.22 -2.53 -2.39
CA PHE A 46 -9.67 -3.18 -1.21
C PHE A 46 -10.72 -3.31 -0.10
N LYS A 47 -11.47 -2.25 0.22
CA LYS A 47 -12.56 -2.30 1.22
C LYS A 47 -13.65 -3.29 0.85
N LYS A 48 -14.02 -3.39 -0.44
CA LYS A 48 -15.00 -4.39 -0.92
C LYS A 48 -14.48 -5.81 -0.75
N LEU A 49 -13.25 -6.08 -1.18
CA LEU A 49 -12.63 -7.40 -1.03
C LEU A 49 -12.52 -7.77 0.46
N HIS A 50 -12.12 -6.82 1.30
CA HIS A 50 -12.06 -6.99 2.76
C HIS A 50 -13.43 -7.33 3.36
N SER A 51 -14.49 -6.66 2.89
CA SER A 51 -15.86 -6.94 3.34
C SER A 51 -16.40 -8.30 2.89
N VAL A 52 -15.94 -8.82 1.75
CA VAL A 52 -16.43 -10.09 1.17
C VAL A 52 -15.66 -11.29 1.72
N TYR A 53 -14.34 -11.18 1.79
CA TYR A 53 -13.45 -12.29 2.13
C TYR A 53 -12.93 -12.22 3.57
N GLY A 54 -13.19 -11.12 4.28
CA GLY A 54 -12.67 -10.89 5.62
C GLY A 54 -11.21 -10.42 5.62
N SER A 55 -10.71 -10.18 6.82
CA SER A 55 -9.34 -9.69 7.06
C SER A 55 -8.26 -10.73 6.77
N GLU A 56 -8.56 -12.02 6.97
CA GLU A 56 -7.61 -13.12 6.76
C GLU A 56 -7.11 -13.19 5.31
N PHE A 57 -7.99 -12.96 4.33
CA PHE A 57 -7.65 -12.94 2.91
C PHE A 57 -6.69 -11.81 2.53
N MET A 58 -6.72 -10.70 3.27
CA MET A 58 -5.86 -9.55 2.99
C MET A 58 -4.44 -9.73 3.51
N THR A 59 -4.23 -10.64 4.47
CA THR A 59 -2.92 -10.92 5.08
C THR A 59 -1.85 -11.27 4.04
N ASP A 60 -2.23 -11.94 2.96
CA ASP A 60 -1.33 -12.30 1.85
C ASP A 60 -0.88 -11.10 1.01
N PHE A 61 -1.70 -10.05 0.89
CA PHE A 61 -1.34 -8.84 0.15
C PHE A 61 -0.43 -7.92 0.96
N VAL A 62 -0.57 -7.97 2.30
CA VAL A 62 0.14 -7.10 3.24
C VAL A 62 1.50 -7.68 3.61
N ASN A 63 1.58 -9.01 3.79
CA ASN A 63 2.84 -9.70 4.09
C ASN A 63 3.70 -9.98 2.86
N GLN A 64 3.16 -9.81 1.65
CA GLN A 64 3.98 -9.68 0.45
C GLN A 64 4.52 -8.25 0.34
N GLY A 65 5.34 -7.87 1.33
CA GLY A 65 6.39 -6.90 1.08
C GLY A 65 7.22 -7.47 -0.06
N PHE A 66 7.02 -6.95 -1.28
CA PHE A 66 7.82 -7.25 -2.45
C PHE A 66 9.29 -7.15 -2.03
N ARG A 67 9.93 -8.30 -1.90
CA ARG A 67 11.35 -8.44 -1.63
C ARG A 67 12.12 -8.39 -2.93
#